data_AF-A0A1G3HWB0-F1
#
_entry.id   AF-A0A1G3HWB0-F1
#
_cell.length_a   1.000
_cell.length_b   1.000
_cell.length_c   1.000
_cell.angle_alpha   90.00
_cell.angle_beta   90.00
_cell.angle_gamma   90.00
#
_symmetry.space_group_name_H-M   'P 1'
#
loop_
_entity.id
_entity.type
_entity.pdbx_description
1 polymer ?
#
loop_
_entity_poly.entity_id
_entity_poly.type
_entity_poly.pdbx_seq_one_letter_code
_entity_poly.pdbx_strand_id
1 'polypeptide(L)'
;MSTTPSDPMEFLKSLWGNTGMPLPGLVTPTLDTNELEKRIADLKAVEGWLKTNLGMLQMTIQGLEMQCATLSALQAISQSAGGAEANANPFANPALWPWNFMQNAGAAAPADAASAPDASAQTPPKGDGKGK
;
A
#
# COMPACT_ATOMS: atom_id res chain seq x y z
N MET A 1 47.26 -12.64 -5.65
CA MET A 1 46.76 -12.38 -7.01
C MET A 1 45.25 -12.45 -6.94
N SER A 2 44.60 -11.28 -6.90
CA SER A 2 43.17 -11.15 -6.72
C SER A 2 42.45 -11.49 -8.02
N THR A 3 41.74 -12.60 -8.06
CA THR A 3 40.79 -12.93 -9.13
C THR A 3 39.54 -12.07 -8.96
N THR A 4 39.56 -10.87 -9.54
CA THR A 4 38.36 -10.06 -9.72
C THR A 4 37.36 -10.86 -10.56
N PRO A 5 36.11 -11.04 -10.12
CA PRO A 5 35.12 -11.83 -10.83
C PRO A 5 34.86 -11.21 -12.20
N SER A 6 35.00 -12.05 -13.21
CA SER A 6 34.92 -11.76 -14.64
C SER A 6 33.76 -10.83 -14.99
N ASP A 7 34.09 -9.83 -15.80
CA ASP A 7 33.24 -8.75 -16.29
C ASP A 7 31.86 -9.27 -16.77
N PRO A 8 30.72 -8.75 -16.25
CA PRO A 8 29.37 -9.18 -16.66
C PRO A 8 29.13 -9.07 -18.18
N MET A 9 29.88 -8.20 -18.86
CA MET A 9 29.88 -8.08 -20.32
C MET A 9 30.50 -9.29 -21.05
N GLU A 10 31.46 -9.99 -20.44
CA GLU A 10 32.05 -11.21 -21.01
C GLU A 10 31.14 -12.42 -20.82
N PHE A 11 30.39 -12.47 -19.72
CA PHE A 11 29.33 -13.45 -19.53
C PHE A 11 28.20 -13.27 -20.56
N LEU A 12 27.80 -12.03 -20.84
CA LEU A 12 26.80 -11.74 -21.87
C LEU A 12 27.32 -12.09 -23.28
N LYS A 13 28.59 -11.79 -23.56
CA LYS A 13 29.23 -12.19 -24.82
C LYS A 13 29.37 -13.71 -24.94
N SER A 14 29.65 -14.43 -23.87
CA SER A 14 29.76 -15.90 -23.93
C SER A 14 28.38 -16.53 -24.15
N LEU A 15 27.32 -15.99 -23.55
CA LEU A 15 25.96 -16.43 -23.80
C LEU A 15 25.53 -16.20 -25.26
N TRP A 16 25.76 -15.01 -25.81
CA TRP A 16 25.41 -14.70 -27.21
C TRP A 16 26.33 -15.43 -28.21
N GLY A 17 27.64 -15.45 -27.95
CA GLY A 17 28.62 -16.09 -28.81
C GLY A 17 28.53 -17.63 -28.83
N ASN A 18 28.12 -18.25 -27.72
CA ASN A 18 28.06 -19.71 -27.59
C ASN A 18 26.66 -20.32 -27.86
N THR A 19 25.62 -19.51 -28.04
CA THR A 19 24.27 -19.99 -28.43
C THR A 19 23.96 -19.93 -29.91
N GLY A 20 24.98 -19.73 -30.76
CA GLY A 20 24.94 -20.09 -32.18
C GLY A 20 23.62 -19.73 -32.88
N MET A 21 23.35 -18.43 -33.05
CA MET A 21 22.28 -18.00 -33.97
C MET A 21 22.64 -18.59 -35.33
N PRO A 22 21.86 -19.54 -35.85
CA PRO A 22 22.39 -20.36 -36.89
C PRO A 22 22.26 -19.63 -38.24
N LEU A 23 23.23 -19.92 -39.12
CA LEU A 23 23.58 -19.30 -40.40
C LEU A 23 22.40 -19.07 -41.39
N PRO A 24 22.49 -18.10 -42.32
CA PRO A 24 21.47 -17.91 -43.36
C PRO A 24 21.29 -19.20 -44.16
N GLY A 25 20.14 -19.87 -44.00
CA GLY A 25 19.90 -21.22 -44.53
C GLY A 25 19.27 -22.23 -43.56
N LEU A 26 19.03 -21.90 -42.28
CA LEU A 26 18.15 -22.74 -41.46
C LEU A 26 16.70 -22.45 -41.82
N VAL A 27 16.02 -23.55 -42.14
CA VAL A 27 14.60 -23.77 -41.87
C VAL A 27 14.02 -22.66 -41.02
N THR A 28 13.23 -21.81 -41.68
CA THR A 28 12.39 -20.78 -41.08
C THR A 28 11.92 -21.22 -39.70
N PRO A 29 12.17 -20.43 -38.63
CA PRO A 29 11.52 -20.63 -37.34
C PRO A 29 10.05 -20.89 -37.65
N THR A 30 9.50 -22.00 -37.18
CA THR A 30 8.15 -22.42 -37.52
C THR A 30 7.22 -21.23 -37.32
N LEU A 31 6.77 -20.63 -38.43
CA LEU A 31 5.79 -19.55 -38.48
C LEU A 31 4.41 -20.13 -38.17
N ASP A 32 4.34 -21.06 -37.22
CA ASP A 32 3.09 -21.58 -36.72
C ASP A 32 2.57 -20.58 -35.71
N THR A 33 1.71 -19.69 -36.21
CA THR A 33 1.02 -18.68 -35.40
C THR A 33 0.28 -19.32 -34.23
N ASN A 34 -0.17 -20.57 -34.35
CA ASN A 34 -0.85 -21.28 -33.25
C ASN A 34 0.12 -21.61 -32.11
N GLU A 35 1.35 -22.04 -32.42
CA GLU A 35 2.38 -22.27 -31.40
C GLU A 35 2.78 -20.96 -30.72
N LEU A 36 2.90 -19.87 -31.48
CA LEU A 36 3.17 -18.53 -30.94
C LEU A 36 2.04 -18.07 -30.00
N GLU A 37 0.77 -18.25 -30.39
CA GLU A 37 -0.38 -17.93 -29.55
C GLU A 37 -0.39 -18.73 -28.25
N LYS A 38 -0.05 -20.03 -28.31
CA LYS A 38 0.08 -20.87 -27.12
C LYS A 38 1.21 -20.39 -26.20
N ARG A 39 2.39 -20.11 -26.75
CA ARG A 39 3.52 -19.56 -25.97
C ARG A 39 3.17 -18.22 -25.34
N ILE A 40 2.45 -17.35 -26.06
CA ILE A 40 1.96 -16.08 -25.51
C ILE A 40 0.99 -16.33 -24.35
N ALA A 41 0.05 -17.26 -24.48
CA ALA A 41 -0.89 -17.59 -23.42
C ALA A 41 -0.17 -18.14 -22.17
N ASP A 42 0.77 -19.06 -22.35
CA ASP A 42 1.55 -19.65 -21.27
C ASP A 42 2.39 -18.56 -20.55
N LEU A 43 3.06 -17.69 -21.30
CA LEU A 43 3.84 -16.58 -20.73
C LEU A 43 2.96 -15.55 -20.00
N LYS A 44 1.75 -15.28 -20.48
CA LYS A 44 0.78 -14.42 -19.78
C LYS A 44 0.29 -15.04 -18.48
N ALA A 45 0.11 -16.36 -18.44
CA ALA A 45 -0.24 -17.06 -17.21
C ALA A 45 0.90 -16.96 -16.19
N VAL A 46 2.15 -17.16 -16.63
CA VAL A 46 3.35 -16.96 -15.79
C VAL A 46 3.43 -15.52 -15.29
N GLU A 47 3.22 -14.54 -16.16
CA GLU A 47 3.18 -13.12 -15.80
C GLU A 47 2.13 -12.83 -14.72
N GLY A 48 0.92 -13.39 -14.85
CA GLY A 48 -0.14 -13.24 -13.86
C GLY A 48 0.23 -13.83 -12.50
N TRP A 49 0.88 -15.00 -12.48
CA TRP A 49 1.34 -15.63 -11.24
C TRP A 49 2.45 -14.81 -10.58
N LEU A 50 3.42 -14.31 -11.35
CA LEU A 50 4.49 -13.44 -10.83
C LEU A 50 3.95 -12.13 -10.26
N LYS A 51 2.95 -11.51 -10.91
CA LYS A 51 2.26 -10.33 -10.36
C LYS A 51 1.58 -10.63 -9.03
N THR A 52 0.96 -11.80 -8.92
CA THR A 52 0.33 -12.24 -7.65
C THR A 52 1.38 -12.42 -6.55
N ASN A 53 2.52 -13.06 -6.87
CA ASN A 53 3.63 -13.21 -5.93
C ASN A 53 4.19 -11.85 -5.47
N LEU A 54 4.39 -10.93 -6.40
CA LEU A 54 4.83 -9.57 -6.09
C LEU A 54 3.84 -8.85 -5.17
N GLY A 55 2.55 -8.94 -5.44
CA GLY A 55 1.52 -8.34 -4.59
C GLY A 55 1.54 -8.88 -3.15
N MET A 56 1.69 -10.20 -2.99
CA MET A 56 1.80 -10.82 -1.66
C MET A 56 3.05 -10.37 -0.90
N LEU A 57 4.18 -10.26 -1.60
CA LEU A 57 5.43 -9.78 -1.02
C LEU A 57 5.33 -8.32 -0.58
N GLN A 58 4.73 -7.45 -1.40
CA GLN A 58 4.47 -6.05 -1.06
C GLN A 58 3.57 -5.92 0.18
N MET A 59 2.50 -6.73 0.27
CA MET A 59 1.64 -6.74 1.46
C MET A 59 2.38 -7.18 2.72
N THR A 60 3.27 -8.17 2.60
CA THR A 60 4.08 -8.65 3.74
C THR A 60 5.06 -7.58 4.21
N ILE A 61 5.70 -6.87 3.28
CA ILE A 61 6.59 -5.75 3.59
C ILE A 61 5.82 -4.67 4.34
N GLN A 62 4.67 -4.22 3.84
CA GLN A 62 3.86 -3.20 4.51
C GLN A 62 3.42 -3.66 5.91
N GLY A 63 3.08 -4.95 6.07
CA GLY A 63 2.76 -5.54 7.36
C GLY A 63 3.93 -5.50 8.35
N LEU A 64 5.15 -5.77 7.88
CA LEU A 64 6.38 -5.70 8.69
C LEU A 64 6.77 -4.26 9.01
N GLU A 65 6.65 -3.34 8.06
CA GLU A 65 6.92 -1.91 8.27
C GLU A 65 5.99 -1.34 9.36
N MET A 66 4.71 -1.72 9.37
CA MET A 66 3.78 -1.32 10.42
C MET A 66 4.15 -1.91 11.79
N GLN A 67 4.66 -3.15 11.84
CA GLN A 67 5.19 -3.75 13.06
C GLN A 67 6.45 -3.01 13.57
N CYS A 68 7.38 -2.68 12.68
CA CYS A 68 8.56 -1.89 13.00
C CYS A 68 8.20 -0.51 13.54
N ALA A 69 7.25 0.19 12.90
CA ALA A 69 6.78 1.49 13.38
C ALA A 69 6.16 1.39 14.78
N THR A 70 5.38 0.33 15.05
CA THR A 70 4.78 0.09 16.37
C THR A 70 5.84 -0.17 17.44
N LEU A 71 6.84 -1.00 17.14
CA LEU A 71 7.97 -1.25 18.05
C LEU A 71 8.80 0.01 18.30
N SER A 72 9.04 0.81 17.27
CA SER A 72 9.74 2.10 17.40
C SER A 72 8.97 3.07 18.29
N ALA A 73 7.63 3.12 18.18
CA ALA A 73 6.79 3.94 19.05
C ALA A 73 6.84 3.46 20.51
N LEU A 74 6.75 2.13 20.73
CA LEU A 74 6.88 1.54 22.06
C LEU A 74 8.26 1.84 22.69
N GLN A 75 9.32 1.77 21.90
CA GLN A 75 10.67 2.09 22.35
C GLN A 75 10.81 3.57 22.71
N ALA A 76 10.21 4.48 21.93
CA ALA A 76 10.20 5.91 22.24
C ALA A 76 9.44 6.21 23.54
N ILE A 77 8.29 5.53 23.78
CA ILE A 77 7.53 5.65 25.03
C ILE A 77 8.32 5.05 26.21
N SER A 78 8.99 3.91 26.03
CA SER A 78 9.83 3.33 27.07
C SER A 78 10.99 4.25 27.44
N GLN A 79 11.56 4.98 26.49
CA GLN A 79 12.61 5.96 26.75
C GLN A 79 12.06 7.21 27.45
N SER A 80 10.85 7.67 27.11
CA SER A 80 10.23 8.81 27.79
C SER A 80 9.73 8.48 29.21
N ALA A 81 9.33 7.23 29.45
CA ALA A 81 8.94 6.73 30.79
C ALA A 81 10.14 6.57 31.75
N GLY A 82 11.38 6.61 31.25
CA GLY A 82 12.59 6.70 32.07
C GLY A 82 12.88 8.11 32.63
N GLY A 83 12.10 9.11 32.21
CA GLY A 83 12.05 10.45 32.82
C GLY A 83 10.93 10.55 33.85
N ALA A 84 11.14 11.36 34.89
CA ALA A 84 10.31 11.44 36.11
C ALA A 84 8.85 11.91 35.95
N GLU A 85 8.27 11.82 34.74
CA GLU A 85 6.93 12.32 34.38
C GLU A 85 6.05 11.21 33.75
N ALA A 86 6.29 9.95 34.13
CA ALA A 86 5.57 8.76 33.63
C ALA A 86 4.05 8.70 33.96
N ASN A 87 3.47 9.72 34.61
CA ASN A 87 2.07 9.71 35.05
C ASN A 87 1.09 10.40 34.08
N ALA A 88 1.56 10.85 32.91
CA ALA A 88 0.70 11.49 31.90
C ALA A 88 0.56 10.71 30.58
N ASN A 89 1.14 9.50 30.47
CA ASN A 89 1.12 8.74 29.22
C ASN A 89 -0.15 7.86 29.11
N PRO A 90 -1.17 8.24 28.30
CA PRO A 90 -2.43 7.49 28.17
C PRO A 90 -2.26 6.12 27.49
N PHE A 91 -1.04 5.81 27.02
CA PHE A 91 -0.69 4.54 26.39
C PHE A 91 0.07 3.58 27.29
N ALA A 92 0.46 4.00 28.51
CA ALA A 92 1.25 3.17 29.43
C ALA A 92 0.49 1.94 29.96
N ASN A 93 -0.85 1.94 29.86
CA ASN A 93 -1.68 0.80 30.25
C ASN A 93 -2.68 0.43 29.14
N PRO A 94 -2.39 -0.59 28.30
CA PRO A 94 -3.26 -0.98 27.20
C PRO A 94 -4.65 -1.47 27.63
N ALA A 95 -4.80 -1.92 28.88
CA ALA A 95 -6.11 -2.25 29.45
C ALA A 95 -7.04 -1.02 29.60
N LEU A 96 -6.47 0.19 29.62
CA LEU A 96 -7.21 1.44 29.75
C LEU A 96 -7.45 2.15 28.41
N TRP A 97 -6.94 1.63 27.29
CA TRP A 97 -7.14 2.22 25.96
C TRP A 97 -8.61 2.43 25.58
N PRO A 98 -9.55 1.49 25.82
CA PRO A 98 -10.96 1.70 25.50
C PRO A 98 -11.56 2.91 26.25
N TRP A 99 -11.13 3.12 27.49
CA TRP A 99 -11.61 4.21 28.33
C TRP A 99 -10.96 5.55 27.97
N ASN A 100 -9.65 5.57 27.69
CA ASN A 100 -8.95 6.80 27.25
C ASN A 100 -9.46 7.31 25.90
N PHE A 101 -9.80 6.42 24.97
CA PHE A 101 -10.36 6.82 23.67
C PHE A 101 -11.76 7.43 23.82
N MET A 102 -12.58 6.88 24.73
CA MET A 102 -13.90 7.44 25.06
C MET A 102 -13.80 8.80 25.77
N GLN A 103 -12.81 8.98 26.64
CA GLN A 103 -12.54 10.25 27.32
C GLN A 103 -12.13 11.35 26.32
N ASN A 104 -11.29 11.02 25.33
CA ASN A 104 -10.86 11.96 24.30
C ASN A 104 -11.97 12.32 23.30
N ALA A 105 -12.90 11.38 23.05
CA ALA A 105 -14.11 11.65 22.26
C ALA A 105 -15.14 12.51 23.01
N GLY A 106 -15.21 12.40 24.34
CA GLY A 106 -16.08 13.23 25.19
C GLY A 106 -15.56 14.66 25.43
N ALA A 107 -14.26 14.89 25.25
CA ALA A 107 -13.63 16.21 25.40
C ALA A 107 -13.77 17.11 24.15
N ALA A 108 -14.25 16.57 23.02
CA ALA A 108 -14.56 17.31 21.80
C ALA A 108 -16.07 17.53 21.63
N ALA A 109 -16.74 18.03 22.67
CA ALA A 109 -18.05 18.64 22.50
C ALA A 109 -17.85 20.12 22.12
N PRO A 110 -18.40 20.62 21.00
CA PRO A 110 -18.37 22.04 20.70
C PRO A 110 -19.28 22.75 21.70
N ALA A 111 -18.68 23.52 22.60
CA ALA A 111 -19.39 24.51 23.38
C ALA A 111 -19.76 25.69 22.48
N ASP A 112 -20.71 25.50 21.55
CA ASP A 112 -21.31 26.59 20.78
C ASP A 112 -22.69 26.24 20.18
N ALA A 113 -23.49 25.47 20.92
CA ALA A 113 -24.89 25.23 20.58
C ALA A 113 -25.80 25.66 21.75
N ALA A 114 -25.82 26.95 22.05
CA ALA A 114 -26.80 27.52 22.97
C ALA A 114 -27.23 28.92 22.51
N SER A 115 -28.07 28.96 21.46
CA SER A 115 -29.11 29.99 21.29
C SER A 115 -30.09 29.59 20.19
N ALA A 116 -31.11 28.83 20.58
CA ALA A 116 -32.46 28.90 20.01
C ALA A 116 -33.40 28.57 21.17
N PRO A 117 -34.53 29.28 21.36
CA PRO A 117 -35.60 29.26 20.36
C PRO A 117 -36.40 30.57 20.23
N ASP A 118 -37.09 30.78 19.11
CA ASP A 118 -38.51 31.16 19.14
C ASP A 118 -39.17 30.92 17.78
N ALA A 119 -40.30 30.23 17.82
CA ALA A 119 -41.18 30.00 16.69
C ALA A 119 -42.29 31.05 16.73
N SER A 120 -42.31 31.97 15.76
CA SER A 120 -43.42 32.91 15.56
C SER A 120 -43.78 33.06 14.08
N ALA A 121 -44.79 32.27 13.70
CA ALA A 121 -45.84 32.47 12.70
C ALA A 121 -45.69 33.54 11.58
N GLN A 122 -45.79 33.12 10.31
CA GLN A 122 -46.88 33.44 9.35
C GLN A 122 -46.50 33.11 7.89
N THR A 123 -47.32 32.30 7.22
CA THR A 123 -47.44 32.17 5.75
C THR A 123 -48.45 33.20 5.19
N PRO A 124 -48.68 33.32 3.86
CA PRO A 124 -47.80 33.54 2.70
C PRO A 124 -48.24 34.83 1.91
N PRO A 125 -47.79 35.08 0.66
CA PRO A 125 -48.75 34.91 -0.43
C PRO A 125 -48.19 34.39 -1.79
N LYS A 126 -49.17 34.13 -2.65
CA LYS A 126 -49.26 33.45 -3.96
C LYS A 126 -48.88 34.32 -5.17
N GLY A 127 -48.45 33.65 -6.25
CA GLY A 127 -48.51 34.08 -7.66
C GLY A 127 -47.77 33.07 -8.55
N ASP A 128 -48.44 32.07 -9.14
CA ASP A 128 -48.98 32.08 -10.52
C ASP A 128 -47.86 32.35 -11.57
N GLY A 129 -47.51 31.53 -12.56
CA GLY A 129 -48.07 30.34 -13.19
C GLY A 129 -47.66 30.33 -14.68
N LYS A 130 -47.69 29.15 -15.32
CA LYS A 130 -47.70 28.88 -16.79
C LYS A 130 -46.32 28.89 -17.47
N GLY A 131 -45.95 27.98 -18.37
CA GLY A 131 -46.56 26.90 -19.15
C GLY A 131 -45.53 26.61 -20.27
N LYS A 132 -45.27 25.38 -20.71
CA LYS A 132 -46.12 24.54 -21.56
C LYS A 132 -45.32 23.26 -21.88
#